data_AF-A0A5K1FD03-F1
#
_entry.id   AF-A0A5K1FD03-F1
#
_cell.length_a   1.000
_cell.length_b   1.000
_cell.length_c   1.000
_cell.angle_alpha   90.00
_cell.angle_beta   90.00
_cell.angle_gamma   90.00
#
_symmetry.space_group_name_H-M   'P 1'
#
loop_
_entity.id
_entity.type
_entity.pdbx_description
1 polymer ?
#
loop_
_entity_poly.entity_id
_entity_poly.type
_entity_poly.pdbx_seq_one_letter_code
_entity_poly.pdbx_strand_id
1 'polypeptide(L)'
;VDEDQLFGVQACQNVSLLPRAARVSCIEYNERVLKREPHLLLDVRPAHHYKICALPGSLSIPLADLNDKVGVIHEALQKLEVAEGSDPQSSS
;
A
#
# COMPACT_ATOMS: atom_id res chain seq x y z
N VAL A 1 39.61 -28.56 -4.96
CA VAL A 1 39.19 -27.20 -5.34
C VAL A 1 37.68 -27.22 -5.33
N ASP A 2 37.11 -26.81 -4.22
CA ASP A 2 35.68 -26.84 -3.97
C ASP A 2 35.02 -25.66 -4.68
N GLU A 3 34.16 -25.96 -5.66
CA GLU A 3 33.44 -24.99 -6.49
C GLU A 3 32.13 -24.50 -5.84
N ASP A 4 32.07 -24.47 -4.51
CA ASP A 4 30.88 -24.03 -3.74
C ASP A 4 30.99 -22.55 -3.28
N GLN A 5 32.04 -21.84 -3.68
CA GLN A 5 32.29 -20.45 -3.28
C GLN A 5 32.06 -19.43 -4.40
N LEU A 6 31.11 -19.68 -5.32
CA LEU A 6 30.88 -18.79 -6.48
C LEU A 6 29.59 -17.97 -6.45
N PHE A 7 28.68 -18.14 -5.48
CA PHE A 7 27.53 -17.25 -5.38
C PHE A 7 27.36 -16.76 -3.94
N GLY A 8 27.82 -15.53 -3.69
CA GLY A 8 27.38 -14.73 -2.55
C GLY A 8 25.90 -14.37 -2.66
N VAL A 9 25.02 -15.37 -2.63
CA VAL A 9 23.63 -15.18 -2.28
C VAL A 9 23.62 -14.83 -0.80
N GLN A 10 23.86 -13.54 -0.52
CA GLN A 10 23.51 -13.02 0.78
C GLN A 10 22.01 -13.26 0.93
N ALA A 11 21.65 -14.17 1.83
CA ALA A 11 20.26 -14.51 2.11
C ALA A 11 19.49 -13.20 2.29
N CYS A 12 18.43 -13.01 1.50
CA CYS A 12 17.54 -11.87 1.62
C CYS A 12 17.05 -11.86 3.07
N GLN A 13 17.61 -10.97 3.89
CA GLN A 13 17.31 -10.92 5.30
C GLN A 13 15.81 -10.66 5.40
N ASN A 14 15.06 -11.64 5.91
CA ASN A 14 13.63 -11.50 6.10
C ASN A 14 13.40 -10.51 7.24
N VAL A 15 13.40 -9.22 6.90
CA VAL A 15 13.15 -8.16 7.86
C VAL A 15 11.69 -8.25 8.27
N SER A 16 11.44 -8.68 9.50
CA SER A 16 10.10 -8.74 10.09
C SER A 16 9.79 -7.44 10.83
N LEU A 17 9.69 -6.34 10.07
CA LEU A 17 9.37 -5.01 10.62
C LEU A 17 7.95 -4.93 11.20
N LEU A 18 7.03 -5.76 10.70
CA LEU A 18 5.62 -5.77 11.08
C LEU A 18 5.15 -7.20 11.42
N PRO A 19 4.21 -7.35 12.37
CA PRO A 19 3.53 -8.61 12.61
C PRO A 19 2.87 -9.15 11.33
N ARG A 20 2.74 -10.47 11.21
CA ARG A 20 2.14 -11.12 10.02
C ARG A 20 0.73 -10.60 9.72
N ALA A 21 -0.07 -10.30 10.75
CA ALA A 21 -1.42 -9.76 10.61
C ALA A 21 -1.47 -8.34 10.01
N ALA A 22 -0.36 -7.60 10.06
CA ALA A 22 -0.24 -6.26 9.49
C ALA A 22 0.47 -6.26 8.12
N ARG A 23 0.56 -7.44 7.47
CA ARG A 23 1.19 -7.61 6.15
C ARG A 23 0.17 -8.18 5.17
N VAL A 24 0.25 -7.73 3.93
CA VAL A 24 -0.54 -8.25 2.81
C VAL A 24 0.41 -8.66 1.69
N SER A 25 0.14 -9.79 1.03
CA SER A 25 0.92 -10.21 -0.14
C SER A 25 0.49 -9.44 -1.39
N CYS A 26 1.32 -9.40 -2.43
CA CYS A 26 0.95 -8.76 -3.70
C CYS A 26 -0.26 -9.43 -4.37
N ILE A 27 -0.36 -10.75 -4.26
CA ILE A 27 -1.48 -11.55 -4.79
C ILE A 27 -2.76 -11.16 -4.06
N GLU A 28 -2.73 -11.20 -2.72
CA GLU A 28 -3.89 -10.88 -1.90
C GLU A 28 -4.34 -9.42 -2.09
N TYR A 29 -3.39 -8.48 -2.15
CA TYR A 29 -3.71 -7.08 -2.42
C TYR A 29 -4.37 -6.91 -3.80
N ASN A 30 -3.83 -7.56 -4.84
CA ASN A 30 -4.40 -7.50 -6.17
C ASN A 30 -5.83 -8.07 -6.22
N GLU A 31 -6.12 -9.15 -5.50
CA GLU A 31 -7.48 -9.68 -5.38
C GLU A 31 -8.45 -8.67 -4.75
N ARG A 32 -8.03 -7.95 -3.69
CA ARG A 32 -8.85 -6.90 -3.05
C ARG A 32 -9.13 -5.75 -4.00
N VAL A 33 -8.12 -5.33 -4.78
CA VAL A 33 -8.27 -4.31 -5.83
C VAL A 33 -9.27 -4.77 -6.90
N LEU A 34 -9.17 -6.02 -7.36
CA LEU A 34 -10.09 -6.59 -8.36
C LEU A 34 -11.53 -6.69 -7.83
N LYS A 35 -11.70 -7.01 -6.54
CA LYS A 35 -13.00 -7.03 -5.85
C LYS A 35 -13.55 -5.63 -5.56
N ARG A 36 -12.79 -4.57 -5.85
CA ARG A 36 -13.12 -3.17 -5.52
C ARG A 36 -13.41 -2.97 -4.03
N GLU A 37 -12.72 -3.72 -3.17
CA GLU A 37 -12.81 -3.51 -1.73
C GLU A 37 -12.32 -2.09 -1.40
N PRO A 38 -13.01 -1.31 -0.55
CA PRO A 38 -12.57 0.02 -0.18
C PRO A 38 -11.26 -0.05 0.60
N HIS A 39 -10.24 0.63 0.10
CA HIS A 39 -8.93 0.70 0.75
C HIS A 39 -8.21 2.00 0.38
N LEU A 40 -7.29 2.42 1.24
CA LEU A 40 -6.34 3.49 0.95
C LEU A 40 -4.95 2.89 0.77
N LEU A 41 -4.31 3.14 -0.38
CA LEU A 41 -2.94 2.72 -0.63
C LEU A 41 -1.98 3.91 -0.45
N LEU A 42 -1.05 3.80 0.50
CA LEU A 42 -0.03 4.82 0.75
C LEU A 42 1.34 4.36 0.24
N ASP A 43 2.00 5.20 -0.56
CA ASP A 43 3.38 4.98 -0.99
C ASP A 43 4.32 5.87 -0.18
N VAL A 44 5.11 5.24 0.69
CA VAL A 44 6.02 5.91 1.63
C VAL A 44 7.44 6.11 1.09
N ARG A 45 7.67 5.78 -0.19
CA ARG A 45 8.97 6.00 -0.83
C ARG A 45 9.21 7.49 -1.08
N PRO A 46 10.48 7.90 -1.29
CA PRO A 46 10.78 9.26 -1.72
C PRO A 46 9.97 9.65 -2.96
N ALA A 47 9.50 10.91 -3.00
CA ALA A 47 8.59 11.40 -4.05
C ALA A 47 9.14 11.22 -5.48
N HIS A 48 10.46 11.21 -5.67
CA HIS A 48 11.05 10.97 -6.98
C HIS A 48 10.86 9.52 -7.47
N HIS A 49 10.96 8.51 -6.59
CA HIS A 49 10.66 7.11 -6.94
C HIS A 49 9.19 6.93 -7.33
N TYR A 50 8.30 7.61 -6.62
CA TYR A 50 6.87 7.57 -6.90
C TYR A 50 6.54 8.07 -8.31
N LYS A 51 7.18 9.16 -8.75
CA LYS A 51 6.98 9.73 -10.10
C LYS A 51 7.42 8.80 -11.23
N ILE A 52 8.39 7.93 -10.96
CA ILE A 52 8.91 6.99 -11.96
C ILE A 52 7.96 5.81 -12.12
N CYS A 53 7.49 5.24 -11.01
CA CYS A 53 6.59 4.10 -11.02
C CYS A 53 5.82 4.04 -9.70
N ALA A 54 4.49 4.08 -9.81
CA ALA A 54 3.56 3.98 -8.70
C ALA A 54 2.41 3.05 -9.06
N LEU A 55 1.82 2.42 -8.04
CA LEU A 55 0.61 1.65 -8.24
C LEU A 55 -0.58 2.60 -8.48
N PRO A 56 -1.49 2.29 -9.41
CA PRO A 56 -2.68 3.10 -9.64
C PRO A 56 -3.50 3.27 -8.35
N GLY A 57 -4.01 4.48 -8.11
CA GLY A 57 -4.79 4.78 -6.91
C GLY A 57 -3.99 4.95 -5.62
N SER A 58 -2.65 4.85 -5.67
CA SER A 58 -1.82 5.16 -4.50
C SER A 58 -1.74 6.67 -4.24
N LEU A 59 -1.50 7.02 -2.97
CA LEU A 59 -1.23 8.36 -2.50
C LEU A 59 0.23 8.44 -2.05
N SER A 60 0.99 9.36 -2.64
CA SER A 60 2.40 9.57 -2.28
C SER A 60 2.53 10.39 -0.99
N ILE A 61 3.01 9.74 0.07
CA ILE A 61 3.37 10.39 1.33
C ILE A 61 4.71 9.82 1.77
N PRO A 62 5.84 10.44 1.37
CA PRO A 62 7.16 9.97 1.77
C PRO A 62 7.25 9.78 3.28
N LEU A 63 7.97 8.74 3.72
CA LEU A 63 8.05 8.38 5.14
C LEU A 63 8.46 9.55 6.05
N ALA A 64 9.32 10.44 5.55
CA ALA A 64 9.77 11.64 6.26
C ALA A 64 8.62 12.61 6.61
N ASP A 65 7.59 12.68 5.77
CA ASP A 65 6.45 13.59 5.93
C ASP A 65 5.24 12.90 6.58
N LEU A 66 5.32 11.59 6.83
CA LEU A 66 4.15 10.78 7.20
C LEU A 66 3.49 11.27 8.50
N ASN A 67 4.30 11.62 9.49
CA ASN A 67 3.83 12.07 10.80
C ASN A 67 3.09 13.42 10.72
N ASP A 68 3.54 14.31 9.84
CA ASP A 68 2.93 15.64 9.66
C ASP A 68 1.66 15.57 8.80
N LYS A 69 1.54 14.53 7.97
CA LYS A 69 0.43 14.33 7.03
C LYS A 69 -0.64 13.34 7.51
N VAL A 70 -0.59 12.91 8.76
CA VAL A 70 -1.61 12.00 9.35
C VAL A 70 -3.03 12.58 9.23
N GLY A 71 -3.19 13.90 9.42
CA GLY A 71 -4.49 14.56 9.25
C GLY A 71 -5.08 14.38 7.84
N VAL A 72 -4.25 14.52 6.82
CA VAL A 72 -4.65 14.34 5.41
C VAL A 72 -5.07 12.90 5.14
N ILE A 73 -4.37 11.93 5.74
CA ILE A 73 -4.73 10.51 5.65
C ILE A 73 -6.12 10.27 6.26
N HIS A 74 -6.41 10.88 7.41
CA HIS A 74 -7.71 10.76 8.06
C HIS A 74 -8.84 11.35 7.22
N GLU A 75 -8.62 12.52 6.61
CA GLU A 75 -9.60 13.12 5.68
C GLU A 75 -9.81 12.27 4.42
N ALA A 76 -8.74 11.65 3.90
CA ALA A 76 -8.83 10.76 2.75
C ALA A 76 -9.63 9.48 3.08
N LEU A 77 -9.48 8.93 4.29
CA LEU A 77 -10.26 7.79 4.76
C LEU A 77 -11.76 8.14 4.88
N GLN A 78 -12.10 9.29 5.48
CA GLN A 78 -13.50 9.72 5.59
C GLN A 78 -14.20 9.88 4.23
N LYS A 79 -13.47 10.37 3.22
CA LYS A 79 -14.02 10.52 1.86
C LYS A 79 -14.31 9.18 1.19
N LEU A 80 -13.58 8.12 1.54
CA LEU A 80 -13.86 6.77 1.06
C LEU A 80 -15.12 6.19 1.70
N GLU A 81 -15.41 6.53 2.97
CA GLU A 81 -16.61 6.07 3.69
C GLU A 81 -17.89 6.75 3.18
N VAL A 82 -17.81 7.99 2.69
CA VAL A 82 -18.98 8.77 2.23
C VAL A 82 -19.43 8.41 0.80
N ALA A 83 -18.56 7.81 -0.02
CA ALA A 83 -18.92 7.39 -1.38
C ALA A 83 -19.86 6.15 -1.41
N GLU A 84 -19.98 5.42 -0.29
CA GLU A 84 -20.84 4.25 -0.09
C GLU A 84 -22.19 4.65 0.53
N GLY A 85 -22.78 5.78 0.11
CA GLY A 85 -23.97 6.37 0.75
C GLY A 85 -25.05 6.93 -0.17
N SER A 86 -24.96 6.70 -1.49
CA SER A 86 -25.98 7.18 -2.44
C SER A 86 -26.44 6.08 -3.38
N ASP A 87 -27.20 5.12 -2.84
CA ASP A 87 -28.26 4.46 -3.60
C ASP A 87 -29.46 5.42 -3.65
N PRO A 88 -29.87 5.95 -4.83
CA PRO A 88 -31.17 6.56 -4.96
C PRO A 88 -32.21 5.44 -4.82
N GLN A 89 -32.75 5.35 -3.61
CA GLN A 89 -33.87 4.51 -3.24
C GLN A 89 -34.98 4.59 -4.29
N SER A 90 -35.32 3.41 -4.83
CA SER A 90 -36.53 3.15 -5.57
C SER A 90 -37.74 3.79 -4.87
N SER A 91 -38.44 4.67 -5.56
CA SER A 91 -39.76 5.17 -5.13
C SER A 91 -40.71 5.11 -6.31
N SER A 92 -41.51 4.04 -6.27
CA SER A 92 -42.89 3.83 -6.74
C SER A 92 -43.37 4.47 -8.03
#